data_AF-A0A6N8AXS4-F1
#
_entry.id   AF-A0A6N8AXS4-F1
#
_cell.length_a   1.000
_cell.length_b   1.000
_cell.length_c   1.000
_cell.angle_alpha   90.00
_cell.angle_beta   90.00
_cell.angle_gamma   90.00
#
_symmetry.space_group_name_H-M   'P 1'
#
loop_
_entity.id
_entity.type
_entity.pdbx_description
1 polymer ?
#
loop_
_entity_poly.entity_id
_entity_poly.type
_entity_poly.pdbx_seq_one_letter_code
_entity_poly.pdbx_strand_id
1 'polypeptide(L)'
;MDHAKIRKAHLIGASAGATVSGWLASKRPERVSSLALLMANSGTPLNPMPADPVTMASVGMPPATGASIEARRTLLAAMNKAPEADEPTRSPEVRQQVA
;
A
#
# COMPACT_ATOMS: atom_id res chain seq x y z
N MET A 1 -1.44 1.30 20.33
CA MET A 1 -2.70 0.87 20.99
C MET A 1 -2.55 0.83 22.50
N ASP A 2 -1.50 0.20 23.05
CA ASP A 2 -1.28 0.11 24.51
C ASP A 2 -1.11 1.47 25.18
N HIS A 3 -0.31 2.36 24.58
CA HIS A 3 -0.15 3.72 25.08
C HIS A 3 -1.48 4.50 25.14
N ALA A 4 -2.36 4.27 24.16
CA ALA A 4 -3.70 4.85 24.12
C ALA A 4 -4.74 4.05 24.94
N LYS A 5 -4.31 3.00 25.66
CA LYS A 5 -5.17 2.08 26.44
C LYS A 5 -6.29 1.42 25.61
N ILE A 6 -6.08 1.23 24.30
CA ILE A 6 -7.03 0.57 23.41
C ILE A 6 -6.74 -0.94 23.40
N ARG A 7 -7.61 -1.72 24.01
CA ARG A 7 -7.47 -3.18 24.07
C ARG A 7 -7.71 -3.85 22.72
N LYS A 8 -8.74 -3.44 21.98
CA LYS A 8 -9.13 -4.01 20.68
C LYS A 8 -9.73 -2.92 19.79
N ALA A 9 -9.52 -2.99 18.47
CA ALA A 9 -10.03 -1.99 17.53
C ALA A 9 -10.43 -2.58 16.18
N HIS A 10 -11.31 -1.88 15.46
CA HIS A 10 -11.53 -2.10 14.04
C HIS A 10 -10.45 -1.39 13.25
N LEU A 11 -9.84 -2.06 12.28
CA LEU A 11 -8.74 -1.51 11.50
C LEU A 11 -9.14 -1.34 10.03
N ILE A 12 -8.78 -0.20 9.46
CA ILE A 12 -8.83 0.06 8.02
C ILE A 12 -7.39 0.35 7.58
N GLY A 13 -6.85 -0.45 6.66
CA GLY A 13 -5.54 -0.21 6.06
C GLY A 13 -5.67 0.11 4.59
N ALA A 14 -5.01 1.18 4.12
CA ALA A 14 -4.98 1.57 2.71
C ALA A 14 -3.55 1.55 2.18
N SER A 15 -3.34 1.04 0.96
CA SER A 15 -2.02 0.95 0.30
C SER A 15 -1.02 0.21 1.20
N ALA A 16 0.16 0.77 1.49
CA ALA A 16 1.13 0.20 2.45
C ALA A 16 0.52 -0.05 3.85
N GLY A 17 -0.46 0.77 4.25
CA GLY A 17 -1.19 0.57 5.50
C GLY A 17 -1.99 -0.74 5.53
N ALA A 18 -2.41 -1.26 4.37
CA ALA A 18 -3.08 -2.57 4.27
C ALA A 18 -2.13 -3.72 4.63
N THR A 19 -0.87 -3.64 4.22
CA THR A 19 0.15 -4.63 4.59
C THR A 19 0.40 -4.62 6.10
N VAL A 20 0.55 -3.44 6.70
CA VAL A 20 0.82 -3.30 8.14
C VAL A 20 -0.38 -3.78 8.97
N SER A 21 -1.60 -3.38 8.60
CA SER A 21 -2.81 -3.78 9.34
C SER A 21 -3.09 -5.28 9.21
N GLY A 22 -2.90 -5.86 8.01
CA GLY A 22 -2.99 -7.30 7.78
C GLY A 22 -1.94 -8.09 8.57
N TRP A 23 -0.70 -7.62 8.58
CA TRP A 23 0.36 -8.22 9.40
C TRP A 23 0.00 -8.20 10.90
N LEU A 24 -0.45 -7.06 11.42
CA LEU A 24 -0.88 -6.95 12.81
C LEU A 24 -2.03 -7.91 13.14
N ALA A 25 -3.05 -7.98 12.28
CA ALA A 25 -4.17 -8.89 12.46
C ALA A 25 -3.74 -10.37 12.44
N SER A 26 -2.76 -10.74 11.61
CA SER A 26 -2.21 -12.09 11.58
C SER A 26 -1.41 -12.45 12.83
N LYS A 27 -0.67 -11.49 13.40
CA LYS A 27 0.21 -11.71 14.55
C LYS A 27 -0.50 -11.56 15.90
N ARG A 28 -1.50 -10.69 15.96
CA ARG A 28 -2.22 -10.29 17.17
C ARG A 28 -3.74 -10.20 16.92
N PRO A 29 -4.40 -11.28 16.47
CA PRO A 29 -5.82 -11.27 16.15
C PRO A 29 -6.70 -10.87 17.35
N GLU A 30 -6.25 -11.12 18.58
CA GLU A 30 -6.93 -10.72 19.81
C GLU A 30 -7.06 -9.20 19.96
N ARG A 31 -6.23 -8.43 19.23
CA ARG A 31 -6.23 -6.95 19.21
C ARG A 31 -7.09 -6.36 18.09
N VAL A 32 -7.61 -7.17 17.17
CA VAL A 32 -8.33 -6.70 15.97
C VAL A 32 -9.77 -7.22 15.96
N SER A 33 -10.75 -6.31 15.99
CA SER A 33 -12.18 -6.66 15.99
C SER A 33 -12.70 -6.98 14.59
N SER A 34 -12.31 -6.16 13.61
CA SER A 34 -12.48 -6.43 12.19
C SER A 34 -11.39 -5.72 11.40
N LEU A 35 -11.20 -6.14 10.14
CA LEU A 35 -10.18 -5.61 9.26
C LEU A 35 -10.81 -5.31 7.88
N ALA A 36 -10.63 -4.08 7.40
CA ALA A 36 -10.89 -3.71 6.02
C ALA A 36 -9.57 -3.32 5.34
N LEU A 37 -9.33 -3.88 4.15
CA LEU A 37 -8.11 -3.66 3.38
C LEU A 37 -8.47 -2.98 2.06
N LEU A 38 -7.91 -1.79 1.84
CA LEU A 38 -8.16 -0.96 0.65
C LEU A 38 -6.88 -0.88 -0.17
N MET A 39 -6.99 -1.03 -1.50
CA MET A 39 -5.84 -1.00 -2.41
C MET A 39 -4.73 -1.97 -1.96
N ALA A 40 -5.15 -3.13 -1.50
CA ALA A 40 -4.28 -4.15 -0.94
C ALA A 40 -3.91 -5.18 -2.01
N ASN A 41 -2.64 -5.58 -2.02
CA ASN A 41 -2.21 -6.74 -2.77
C ASN A 41 -2.26 -7.97 -1.86
N SER A 42 -2.89 -9.06 -2.31
CA SER A 42 -2.90 -10.32 -1.56
C SER A 42 -1.56 -11.06 -1.63
N GLY A 43 -0.67 -10.65 -2.54
CA GLY A 43 0.61 -11.32 -2.77
C GLY A 43 0.48 -12.67 -3.48
N THR A 44 -0.73 -13.02 -3.96
CA THR A 44 -0.94 -14.25 -4.71
C THR A 44 -0.24 -14.16 -6.07
N PRO A 45 0.58 -15.15 -6.47
CA PRO A 45 1.19 -15.18 -7.79
C PRO A 45 0.16 -15.20 -8.93
N LEU A 46 -1.07 -15.63 -8.65
CA LEU A 46 -2.18 -15.70 -9.61
C LEU A 46 -2.76 -14.33 -9.96
N ASN A 47 -2.48 -13.30 -9.15
CA ASN A 47 -2.92 -11.94 -9.40
C ASN A 47 -1.79 -10.98 -9.01
N PRO A 48 -0.71 -10.94 -9.82
CA PRO A 48 0.42 -10.09 -9.54
C PRO A 48 -0.01 -8.63 -9.60
N MET A 49 0.61 -7.81 -8.74
CA MET A 49 0.41 -6.37 -8.80
C MET A 49 0.89 -5.87 -10.18
N PRO A 50 0.03 -5.21 -10.97
CA PRO A 50 0.41 -4.65 -12.26
C PRO A 50 1.30 -3.44 -11.99
N ALA A 51 2.60 -3.69 -11.88
CA ALA A 51 3.61 -2.70 -11.59
C ALA A 51 4.72 -2.83 -12.61
N ASP A 52 4.97 -1.76 -13.36
CA ASP A 52 6.15 -1.66 -14.22
C ASP A 52 7.41 -1.56 -13.31
N PRO A 53 8.35 -2.51 -13.39
CA PRO A 53 9.57 -2.49 -12.58
C PRO A 53 10.39 -1.20 -12.75
N VAL A 54 10.39 -0.59 -13.95
CA VAL A 54 11.11 0.65 -14.22
C VAL A 54 10.46 1.81 -13.48
N THR A 55 9.14 1.93 -13.60
CA THR A 55 8.35 2.90 -12.85
C THR A 55 8.49 2.69 -11.34
N MET A 56 8.45 1.46 -10.83
CA MET A 56 8.64 1.18 -9.40
C MET A 56 10.06 1.53 -8.91
N ALA A 57 11.09 1.28 -9.70
CA ALA A 57 12.46 1.66 -9.38
C ALA A 57 12.68 3.18 -9.38
N SER A 58 11.84 3.93 -10.11
CA SER A 58 11.85 5.40 -10.12
C SER A 58 11.28 6.02 -8.84
N VAL A 59 10.51 5.25 -8.05
CA VAL A 59 10.01 5.70 -6.75
C VAL A 59 11.20 5.80 -5.81
N GLY A 60 11.62 7.03 -5.52
CA GLY A 60 12.74 7.31 -4.63
C GLY A 60 12.55 6.69 -3.25
N MET A 61 13.66 6.37 -2.59
CA MET A 61 13.63 5.83 -1.23
C MET A 61 12.95 6.83 -0.27
N PRO A 62 12.11 6.35 0.66
CA PRO A 62 11.59 7.19 1.71
C PRO A 62 12.74 7.81 2.51
N PRO A 63 12.62 9.09 2.93
CA PRO A 63 13.68 9.75 3.67
C PRO A 63 13.92 9.04 5.01
N ALA A 64 15.16 9.10 5.49
CA ALA A 64 15.56 8.46 6.74
C ALA A 64 14.68 8.87 7.92
N THR A 65 14.59 8.00 8.92
CA THR A 65 13.92 8.32 10.18
C THR A 65 14.53 9.59 10.79
N GLY A 66 13.69 10.57 11.14
CA GLY A 66 14.14 11.87 11.64
C GLY A 66 14.40 12.93 10.56
N ALA A 67 14.24 12.61 9.27
CA ALA A 67 14.34 13.60 8.20
C ALA A 67 13.35 14.76 8.39
N SER A 68 13.79 15.94 7.94
CA SER A 68 13.02 17.18 8.01
C SER A 68 11.68 17.05 7.29
N ILE A 69 10.71 17.87 7.72
CA ILE A 69 9.43 17.99 7.02
C ILE A 69 9.63 18.37 5.55
N GLU A 70 10.65 19.18 5.25
CA GLU A 70 10.96 19.60 3.89
C GLU A 70 11.37 18.41 3.00
N ALA A 71 12.26 17.55 3.49
CA ALA A 71 12.66 16.34 2.76
C ALA A 71 11.45 15.42 2.49
N ARG A 72 10.51 15.33 3.44
CA ARG A 72 9.27 14.57 3.26
C ARG A 72 8.35 15.21 2.22
N ARG A 73 8.24 16.55 2.22
CA ARG A 73 7.47 17.31 1.22
C ARG A 73 8.03 17.14 -0.18
N THR A 74 9.35 17.20 -0.34
CA THR A 74 10.02 17.00 -1.63
C THR A 74 9.70 15.62 -2.20
N LEU A 75 9.76 14.56 -1.38
CA LEU A 75 9.41 13.21 -1.83
C LEU A 75 7.94 13.13 -2.28
N LEU A 76 7.01 13.66 -1.48
CA LEU A 76 5.58 13.66 -1.85
C LEU A 76 5.32 14.42 -3.15
N ALA A 77 6.00 15.55 -3.37
CA ALA A 77 5.90 16.29 -4.62
C ALA A 77 6.47 15.50 -5.82
N ALA A 78 7.55 14.75 -5.62
CA ALA A 78 8.11 13.87 -6.64
C ALA A 78 7.18 12.70 -6.98
N MET A 79 6.52 12.10 -5.97
CA MET A 79 5.54 11.03 -6.18
C MET A 79 4.29 11.51 -6.94
N ASN A 80 3.93 12.79 -6.80
CA ASN A 80 2.80 13.40 -7.51
C ASN A 80 3.15 13.86 -8.93
N LYS A 81 4.44 13.89 -9.32
CA LYS A 81 4.81 14.01 -10.72
C LYS A 81 4.60 12.66 -11.38
N ALA A 82 3.41 12.47 -11.94
CA ALA A 82 3.16 11.31 -12.78
C ALA A 82 4.15 11.30 -13.95
N PRO A 83 4.78 10.17 -14.31
CA PRO A 83 5.18 9.99 -15.70
C PRO A 83 3.93 10.19 -16.56
N GLU A 84 4.08 10.80 -17.74
CA GLU A 84 2.98 10.86 -18.72
C GLU A 84 2.37 9.47 -18.82
N ALA A 85 1.08 9.35 -18.48
CA ALA A 85 0.41 8.07 -18.44
C ALA A 85 0.37 7.52 -19.86
N ASP A 86 1.28 6.61 -20.19
CA ASP A 86 1.02 5.68 -21.27
C ASP A 86 -0.17 4.84 -20.78
N GLU A 87 -1.26 4.84 -21.53
CA GLU A 87 -2.47 4.12 -21.12
C GLU A 87 -2.07 2.67 -20.80
N PRO A 88 -2.47 2.11 -19.65
CA PRO A 88 -2.20 0.71 -19.38
C PRO A 88 -3.02 -0.10 -20.39
N THR A 89 -2.36 -0.60 -21.45
CA THR A 89 -2.91 -1.63 -22.32
C THR A 89 -3.09 -2.89 -21.49
N ARG A 90 -4.23 -2.97 -20.78
CA ARG A 90 -4.70 -4.23 -20.20
C ARG A 90 -4.86 -5.20 -21.35
N SER A 91 -4.13 -6.32 -21.32
CA SER A 91 -4.34 -7.39 -22.28
C SER A 91 -5.83 -7.84 -22.22
N PRO A 92 -6.44 -8.22 -23.36
CA PRO A 92 -7.85 -8.63 -23.42
C PRO A 92 -8.21 -9.74 -22.42
N GLU A 93 -7.24 -10.57 -22.07
CA GLU A 93 -7.37 -11.73 -21.17
C GLU A 93 -7.73 -11.33 -19.73
N VAL A 94 -7.25 -10.19 -19.23
CA VAL A 94 -7.55 -9.73 -17.86
C VAL A 94 -9.00 -9.22 -17.75
N ARG A 95 -9.64 -8.83 -18.87
CA ARG A 95 -11.03 -8.36 -18.86
C ARG A 95 -12.05 -9.48 -18.61
N GLN A 96 -11.71 -10.75 -18.89
CA GLN A 96 -12.66 -11.87 -18.82
C GLN A 96 -12.76 -12.53 -17.44
N GLN A 97 -11.86 -12.22 -16.49
CA GLN A 97 -11.83 -12.88 -15.18
C GLN A 97 -12.59 -12.13 -14.07
N VAL A 98 -13.27 -11.03 -14.40
CA VAL A 98 -14.00 -10.18 -13.43
C VAL A 98 -15.49 -10.03 -13.79
N ALA A 99 -16.03 -10.93 -14.62
CA ALA A 99 -17.46 -11.01 -14.93
C ALA A 99 -18.14 -12.11 -14.12
#